data_AF-A0A832ZJM8-F1
#
_entry.id   AF-A0A832ZJM8-F1
#
_cell.length_a   1.000
_cell.length_b   1.000
_cell.length_c   1.000
_cell.angle_alpha   90.00
_cell.angle_beta   90.00
_cell.angle_gamma   90.00
#
_symmetry.space_group_name_H-M   'P 1'
#
loop_
_entity.id
_entity.type
_entity.pdbx_description
1 polymer ?
#
loop_
_entity_poly.entity_id
_entity_poly.type
_entity_poly.pdbx_seq_one_letter_code
_entity_poly.pdbx_strand_id
1 'polypeptide(L)'
;MIMVVQVIEGKLVRIVEDGDVDEILKELKNFTGYVKLSIKRDGDFEEGYIFLKNGVVIGYYYNYKDIEAFGERAKEYIEKMKKDKPLIEVYEYTLEKLNTMMEIYREIFIREDKEKTGEVEGEEDEENLHYYDIVLMIPEGKPLRMNVGKDYREYLEGCTLVEIYKKDEEGYKKGYVVYKDKTPILAAYECNGKVLFGKEACKMIKKLLESPDIVVDIFEYNRDKVRILLEYYPQMALVDNIKSMGQEEGAETTEEETEGETAEEEEIILDKEELLKKLNVTLPDEESIENIIKSIFEPSYEELEGIRKDLEEKIVSYLKNCKEIEDFKVDLEVYYREGYYCNCKIKIKPASLFKLILYRGRLFKSIDGEKIKKDIEDIISQYVIDIHPNIEVEIV
;
A
#
# COMPACT_ATOMS: atom_id res chain seq x y z
N MET A 1 14.63 10.35 5.88
CA MET A 1 15.61 10.78 4.85
C MET A 1 14.80 11.02 3.59
N ILE A 2 14.63 12.27 3.16
CA ILE A 2 13.88 12.58 1.92
C ILE A 2 14.76 12.08 0.77
N MET A 3 14.30 11.06 0.04
CA MET A 3 14.99 10.59 -1.16
C MET A 3 14.70 11.58 -2.29
N VAL A 4 15.68 12.43 -2.60
CA VAL A 4 15.64 13.30 -3.78
C VAL A 4 15.67 12.43 -5.03
N VAL A 5 14.76 12.68 -5.97
CA VAL A 5 14.74 11.95 -7.25
C VAL A 5 16.07 12.12 -7.99
N GLN A 6 16.69 10.99 -8.32
CA GLN A 6 17.87 10.96 -9.19
C GLN A 6 17.43 10.75 -10.64
N VAL A 7 17.35 11.85 -11.41
CA VAL A 7 17.05 11.79 -12.84
C VAL A 7 18.18 11.06 -13.57
N ILE A 8 17.87 9.97 -14.27
CA ILE A 8 18.85 9.18 -15.03
C ILE A 8 19.45 10.06 -16.13
N GLU A 9 20.78 10.16 -16.22
CA GLU A 9 21.38 11.05 -17.21
C GLU A 9 21.18 10.54 -18.65
N GLY A 10 20.67 11.42 -19.51
CA GLY A 10 20.51 11.19 -20.94
C GLY A 10 21.78 11.52 -21.73
N LYS A 11 21.70 11.41 -23.06
CA LYS A 11 22.76 11.94 -23.92
C LYS A 11 22.52 13.43 -24.15
N LEU A 12 23.43 14.28 -23.71
CA LEU A 12 23.34 15.72 -23.96
C LEU A 12 23.33 15.99 -25.48
N VAL A 13 22.31 16.70 -25.93
CA VAL A 13 22.11 17.08 -27.35
C VAL A 13 22.47 18.54 -27.57
N ARG A 14 22.02 19.42 -26.67
CA ARG A 14 22.10 20.86 -26.86
C ARG A 14 22.09 21.59 -25.52
N ILE A 15 22.81 22.70 -25.45
CA ILE A 15 22.74 23.69 -24.39
C ILE A 15 22.34 25.02 -25.03
N VAL A 16 21.41 25.75 -24.40
CA VAL A 16 20.95 27.07 -24.83
C VAL A 16 20.95 28.01 -23.63
N GLU A 17 21.64 29.14 -23.77
CA GLU A 17 21.63 30.25 -22.83
C GLU A 17 20.59 31.30 -23.29
N ASP A 18 19.85 31.90 -22.35
CA ASP A 18 18.86 32.96 -22.61
C ASP A 18 17.78 32.61 -23.66
N GLY A 19 17.50 31.31 -23.88
CA GLY A 19 16.51 30.83 -24.86
C GLY A 19 15.08 30.81 -24.35
N ASP A 20 14.11 30.84 -25.27
CA ASP A 20 12.70 30.61 -24.95
C ASP A 20 12.43 29.10 -24.87
N VAL A 21 11.97 28.64 -23.71
CA VAL A 21 11.70 27.22 -23.43
C VAL A 21 10.59 26.67 -24.33
N ASP A 22 9.55 27.47 -24.59
CA ASP A 22 8.41 27.03 -25.40
C ASP A 22 8.78 26.96 -26.89
N GLU A 23 9.67 27.83 -27.37
CA GLU A 23 10.24 27.70 -28.72
C GLU A 23 11.06 26.40 -28.85
N ILE A 24 11.90 26.09 -27.87
CA ILE A 24 12.68 24.84 -27.86
C ILE A 24 11.76 23.62 -27.84
N LEU A 25 10.72 23.61 -27.00
CA LEU A 25 9.75 22.49 -26.98
C LEU A 25 9.04 22.31 -28.32
N LYS A 26 8.73 23.40 -29.04
CA LYS A 26 8.12 23.35 -30.40
C LYS A 26 9.06 22.80 -31.47
N GLU A 27 10.37 22.94 -31.31
CA GLU A 27 11.38 22.37 -32.22
C GLU A 27 11.50 20.83 -32.07
N LEU A 28 11.17 20.29 -30.88
CA LEU A 28 11.40 18.90 -30.49
C LEU A 28 10.30 17.91 -30.94
N LYS A 29 9.77 18.05 -32.16
CA LYS A 29 8.55 17.33 -32.64
C LYS A 29 8.61 15.80 -32.72
N ASN A 30 9.78 15.17 -32.60
CA ASN A 30 9.95 13.71 -32.59
C ASN A 30 10.95 13.25 -31.51
N PHE A 31 11.11 14.05 -30.47
CA PHE A 31 12.14 13.86 -29.46
C PHE A 31 11.65 13.00 -28.29
N THR A 32 12.51 12.13 -27.78
CA THR A 32 12.27 11.37 -26.55
C THR A 32 13.42 11.63 -25.59
N GLY A 33 13.11 12.11 -24.39
CA GLY A 33 14.12 12.58 -23.46
C GLY A 33 13.56 13.61 -22.49
N TYR A 34 14.41 14.51 -22.02
CA TYR A 34 13.98 15.61 -21.17
C TYR A 34 14.70 16.91 -21.48
N VAL A 35 14.06 18.02 -21.12
CA VAL A 35 14.65 19.36 -21.10
C VAL A 35 14.86 19.73 -19.64
N LYS A 36 16.11 20.03 -19.26
CA LYS A 36 16.49 20.52 -17.95
C LYS A 36 16.61 22.05 -17.98
N LEU A 37 16.07 22.69 -16.96
CA LEU A 37 16.10 24.12 -16.70
C LEU A 37 16.90 24.33 -15.42
N SER A 38 17.90 25.20 -15.46
CA SER A 38 18.74 25.48 -14.29
C SER A 38 18.85 26.99 -14.06
N ILE A 39 18.54 27.44 -12.84
CA ILE A 39 18.72 28.84 -12.42
C ILE A 39 19.57 28.85 -11.15
N LYS A 40 20.64 29.65 -11.13
CA LYS A 40 21.45 29.81 -9.93
C LYS A 40 20.77 30.79 -8.96
N ARG A 41 20.37 30.31 -7.77
CA ARG A 41 19.77 31.13 -6.70
C ARG A 41 20.40 30.83 -5.35
N ASP A 42 20.78 31.88 -4.63
CA ASP A 42 21.36 31.80 -3.27
C ASP A 42 22.57 30.85 -3.15
N GLY A 43 23.34 30.67 -4.23
CA GLY A 43 24.51 29.79 -4.26
C GLY A 43 24.21 28.33 -4.64
N ASP A 44 22.94 27.95 -4.80
CA ASP A 44 22.49 26.63 -5.23
C ASP A 44 21.76 26.71 -6.60
N PHE A 45 21.39 25.57 -7.18
CA PHE A 45 20.64 25.48 -8.43
C PHE A 45 19.18 25.12 -8.18
N GLU A 46 18.28 25.96 -8.67
CA GLU A 46 16.87 25.63 -8.88
C GLU A 46 16.76 24.84 -10.18
N GLU A 47 16.27 23.61 -10.11
CA GLU A 47 16.25 22.66 -11.23
C GLU A 47 14.81 22.25 -11.59
N GLY A 48 14.50 22.34 -12.88
CA GLY A 48 13.22 21.92 -13.45
C GLY A 48 13.44 20.99 -14.63
N TYR A 49 12.61 19.96 -14.75
CA TYR A 49 12.71 18.94 -15.78
C TYR A 49 11.37 18.79 -16.50
N ILE A 50 11.40 18.80 -17.83
CA ILE A 50 10.24 18.56 -18.70
C ILE A 50 10.53 17.30 -19.50
N PHE A 51 9.76 16.24 -19.29
CA PHE A 51 9.94 14.96 -19.98
C PHE A 51 9.09 14.92 -21.25
N LEU A 52 9.68 14.43 -22.34
CA LEU A 52 9.00 14.29 -23.63
C LEU A 52 9.10 12.87 -24.17
N LYS A 53 8.02 12.42 -24.81
CA LYS A 53 7.96 11.19 -25.60
C LYS A 53 7.40 11.50 -26.97
N ASN A 54 8.19 11.26 -28.02
CA ASN A 54 7.84 11.61 -29.40
C ASN A 54 7.38 13.07 -29.56
N GLY A 55 8.04 14.01 -28.85
CA GLY A 55 7.72 15.44 -28.89
C GLY A 55 6.51 15.88 -28.08
N VAL A 56 5.80 14.94 -27.43
CA VAL A 56 4.71 15.24 -26.51
C VAL A 56 5.26 15.34 -25.10
N VAL A 57 4.89 16.40 -24.36
CA VAL A 57 5.26 16.52 -22.95
C VAL A 57 4.45 15.53 -22.14
N ILE A 58 5.14 14.67 -21.40
CA ILE A 58 4.54 13.57 -20.63
C ILE A 58 4.82 13.68 -19.14
N GLY A 59 5.56 14.67 -18.67
CA GLY A 59 5.87 14.79 -17.25
C GLY A 59 6.71 16.00 -16.87
N TYR A 60 6.66 16.34 -15.59
CA TYR A 60 7.38 17.44 -14.97
C TYR A 60 7.95 17.05 -13.62
N TYR A 61 9.16 17.51 -13.33
CA TYR A 61 9.81 17.35 -12.03
C TYR A 61 10.52 18.65 -11.66
N TYR A 62 10.42 19.06 -10.40
CA TYR A 62 11.02 20.29 -9.89
C TYR A 62 11.69 20.04 -8.54
N ASN A 63 12.88 20.58 -8.36
CA ASN A 63 13.64 20.50 -7.12
C ASN A 63 14.38 21.81 -6.82
N TYR A 64 14.18 22.34 -5.62
CA TYR A 64 14.99 23.43 -5.07
C TYR A 64 14.89 23.49 -3.54
N LYS A 65 16.04 23.42 -2.85
CA LYS A 65 16.13 23.40 -1.37
C LYS A 65 15.21 22.32 -0.78
N ASP A 66 14.26 22.71 0.08
CA ASP A 66 13.32 21.79 0.75
C ASP A 66 12.03 21.55 -0.07
N ILE A 67 11.97 22.04 -1.33
CA ILE A 67 10.81 21.91 -2.20
C ILE A 67 11.12 20.91 -3.31
N GLU A 68 10.41 19.78 -3.26
CA GLU A 68 10.38 18.77 -4.31
C GLU A 68 8.93 18.64 -4.80
N ALA A 69 8.72 18.69 -6.13
CA ALA A 69 7.40 18.63 -6.73
C ALA A 69 7.39 17.76 -7.99
N PHE A 70 6.24 17.14 -8.25
CA PHE A 70 6.03 16.20 -9.35
C PHE A 70 4.77 16.57 -10.17
N GLY A 71 4.72 16.15 -11.43
CA GLY A 71 3.53 16.25 -12.28
C GLY A 71 3.00 17.68 -12.43
N GLU A 72 1.69 17.87 -12.35
CA GLU A 72 1.05 19.19 -12.50
C GLU A 72 1.53 20.20 -11.44
N ARG A 73 1.90 19.75 -10.22
CA ARG A 73 2.47 20.66 -9.21
C ARG A 73 3.85 21.16 -9.62
N ALA A 74 4.70 20.30 -10.19
CA ALA A 74 6.02 20.71 -10.70
C ALA A 74 5.92 21.70 -11.87
N LYS A 75 4.92 21.51 -12.74
CA LYS A 75 4.63 22.39 -13.87
C LYS A 75 4.45 23.84 -13.43
N GLU A 76 3.73 24.09 -12.34
CA GLU A 76 3.54 25.46 -11.81
C GLU A 76 4.86 26.17 -11.46
N TYR A 77 5.84 25.43 -10.93
CA TYR A 77 7.16 25.99 -10.62
C TYR A 77 8.00 26.19 -11.89
N ILE A 78 7.95 25.23 -12.81
CA ILE A 78 8.64 25.32 -14.10
C ILE A 78 8.15 26.50 -14.94
N GLU A 79 6.83 26.77 -14.96
CA GLU A 79 6.27 27.94 -15.64
C GLU A 79 6.77 29.28 -15.05
N LYS A 80 7.13 29.31 -13.77
CA LYS A 80 7.80 30.47 -13.16
C LYS A 80 9.26 30.55 -13.62
N MET A 81 9.98 29.42 -13.63
CA MET A 81 11.37 29.36 -14.09
C MET A 81 11.53 29.86 -15.52
N LYS A 82 10.59 29.53 -16.43
CA LYS A 82 10.62 30.00 -17.83
C LYS A 82 10.75 31.52 -17.96
N LYS A 83 10.21 32.29 -17.01
CA LYS A 83 10.23 33.77 -17.03
C LYS A 83 11.58 34.35 -16.62
N ASP A 84 12.37 33.57 -15.90
CA ASP A 84 13.62 33.99 -15.27
C ASP A 84 14.87 33.60 -16.09
N LYS A 85 14.70 33.36 -17.40
CA LYS A 85 15.77 33.04 -18.37
C LYS A 85 16.72 31.94 -17.88
N PRO A 86 16.22 30.70 -17.72
CA PRO A 86 17.03 29.60 -17.23
C PRO A 86 18.10 29.18 -18.25
N LEU A 87 19.16 28.54 -17.77
CA LEU A 87 20.02 27.72 -18.63
C LEU A 87 19.22 26.48 -19.05
N ILE A 88 19.17 26.21 -20.35
CA ILE A 88 18.36 25.13 -20.92
C ILE A 88 19.28 24.06 -21.48
N GLU A 89 19.12 22.82 -21.02
CA GLU A 89 19.89 21.67 -21.47
C GLU A 89 18.93 20.58 -21.98
N VAL A 90 19.18 20.03 -23.17
CA VAL A 90 18.33 19.02 -23.80
C VAL A 90 19.04 17.68 -23.82
N TYR A 91 18.40 16.66 -23.25
CA TYR A 91 18.98 15.32 -23.08
C TYR A 91 18.12 14.25 -23.73
N GLU A 92 18.70 13.51 -24.68
CA GLU A 92 18.03 12.42 -25.38
C GLU A 92 18.06 11.12 -24.57
N TYR A 93 16.93 10.41 -24.58
CA TYR A 93 16.78 9.08 -24.00
C TYR A 93 16.57 8.00 -25.05
N THR A 94 17.02 6.79 -24.73
CA THR A 94 16.45 5.57 -25.32
C THR A 94 15.07 5.32 -24.71
N LEU A 95 14.19 4.64 -25.44
CA LEU A 95 12.88 4.24 -24.90
C LEU A 95 13.01 3.43 -23.60
N GLU A 96 14.02 2.57 -23.49
CA GLU A 96 14.32 1.82 -22.27
C GLU A 96 14.61 2.75 -21.09
N LYS A 97 15.48 3.76 -21.26
CA LYS A 97 15.79 4.72 -20.18
C LYS A 97 14.56 5.52 -19.76
N LEU A 98 13.74 5.94 -20.72
CA LEU A 98 12.50 6.64 -20.40
C LEU A 98 11.53 5.74 -19.64
N ASN A 99 11.35 4.49 -20.08
CA ASN A 99 10.47 3.53 -19.41
C ASN A 99 10.95 3.26 -17.97
N THR A 100 12.26 3.10 -17.76
CA THR A 100 12.83 2.98 -16.41
C THR A 100 12.55 4.21 -15.55
N MET A 101 12.71 5.42 -16.09
CA MET A 101 12.33 6.65 -15.38
C MET A 101 10.84 6.67 -15.02
N MET A 102 9.98 6.25 -15.96
CA MET A 102 8.53 6.15 -15.74
C MET A 102 8.16 5.09 -14.71
N GLU A 103 8.86 3.96 -14.66
CA GLU A 103 8.63 2.88 -13.71
C GLU A 103 9.01 3.27 -12.29
N ILE A 104 10.18 3.91 -12.11
CA ILE A 104 10.73 4.27 -10.80
C ILE A 104 10.02 5.50 -10.23
N TYR A 105 9.75 6.52 -11.04
CA TYR A 105 9.25 7.82 -10.60
C TYR A 105 7.93 8.20 -11.30
N ARG A 106 6.91 7.34 -11.15
CA ARG A 106 5.59 7.50 -11.81
C ARG A 106 4.94 8.86 -11.57
N GLU A 107 5.16 9.47 -10.40
CA GLU A 107 4.58 10.76 -10.00
C GLU A 107 5.01 11.94 -10.88
N ILE A 108 6.14 11.83 -11.58
CA ILE A 108 6.63 12.84 -12.52
C ILE A 108 5.70 12.97 -13.74
N PHE A 109 5.05 11.88 -14.16
CA PHE A 109 4.44 11.78 -15.48
C PHE A 109 2.93 12.09 -15.44
N ILE A 110 2.47 12.96 -16.35
CA ILE A 110 1.07 13.35 -16.51
C ILE A 110 0.36 12.31 -17.38
N ARG A 111 -0.82 11.89 -16.95
CA ARG A 111 -1.66 10.95 -17.70
C ARG A 111 -2.33 11.69 -18.86
N GLU A 112 -2.18 11.18 -20.09
CA GLU A 112 -3.07 11.54 -21.20
C GLU A 112 -4.31 10.65 -21.13
N ASP A 113 -5.49 11.26 -21.00
CA ASP A 113 -6.76 10.62 -21.31
C ASP A 113 -6.79 10.32 -22.81
N LYS A 114 -6.55 9.05 -23.17
CA LYS A 114 -6.67 8.61 -24.56
C LYS A 114 -8.11 8.23 -24.83
N GLU A 115 -8.84 9.15 -25.45
CA GLU A 115 -10.04 8.87 -26.24
C GLU A 115 -9.80 7.65 -27.13
N LYS A 116 -10.51 6.55 -26.84
CA LYS A 116 -10.68 5.45 -27.80
C LYS A 116 -12.08 5.56 -28.38
N THR A 117 -12.13 6.09 -29.59
CA THR A 117 -13.28 5.96 -30.48
C THR A 117 -13.56 4.49 -30.80
N GLY A 118 -14.77 4.03 -30.49
CA GLY A 118 -15.26 2.70 -30.87
C GLY A 118 -16.45 2.23 -30.04
N GLU A 119 -17.64 2.70 -30.42
CA GLU A 119 -19.00 2.36 -29.95
C GLU A 119 -19.19 0.96 -29.34
N VAL A 120 -19.71 0.88 -28.10
CA VAL A 120 -20.90 0.09 -27.70
C VAL A 120 -21.47 0.67 -26.40
N GLU A 121 -22.64 1.30 -26.53
CA GLU A 121 -23.70 1.56 -25.54
C GLU A 121 -23.34 1.46 -24.03
N GLY A 122 -23.11 2.63 -23.43
CA GLY A 122 -23.06 2.81 -21.96
C GLY A 122 -22.20 3.97 -21.47
N GLU A 123 -22.09 5.06 -22.23
CA GLU A 123 -21.30 6.27 -21.90
C GLU A 123 -22.18 7.44 -21.45
N GLU A 124 -23.11 7.19 -20.52
CA GLU A 124 -23.58 8.24 -19.62
C GLU A 124 -23.14 7.82 -18.21
N ASP A 125 -22.37 8.67 -17.52
CA ASP A 125 -22.01 8.62 -16.09
C ASP A 125 -20.61 8.09 -15.66
N GLU A 126 -19.51 8.27 -16.42
CA GLU A 126 -18.16 8.20 -15.80
C GLU A 126 -17.48 9.56 -15.60
N GLU A 127 -17.76 10.55 -16.46
CA GLU A 127 -17.11 11.88 -16.40
C GLU A 127 -17.57 12.75 -15.22
N ASN A 128 -18.62 12.36 -14.48
CA ASN A 128 -19.13 13.09 -13.31
C ASN A 128 -19.15 12.25 -12.00
N LEU A 129 -18.39 11.16 -11.94
CA LEU A 129 -18.31 10.37 -10.70
C LEU A 129 -17.52 11.12 -9.63
N HIS A 130 -18.19 11.43 -8.52
CA HIS A 130 -17.56 12.08 -7.38
C HIS A 130 -16.70 11.09 -6.59
N TYR A 131 -15.42 11.04 -6.94
CA TYR A 131 -14.41 10.31 -6.19
C TYR A 131 -14.00 11.06 -4.92
N TYR A 132 -13.97 10.35 -3.80
CA TYR A 132 -13.43 10.85 -2.54
C TYR A 132 -11.92 10.56 -2.48
N ASP A 133 -11.14 11.58 -2.12
CA ASP A 133 -9.70 11.46 -1.88
C ASP A 133 -9.46 11.13 -0.40
N ILE A 134 -9.73 9.88 -0.03
CA ILE A 134 -9.66 9.37 1.34
C ILE A 134 -9.05 7.97 1.36
N VAL A 135 -8.36 7.65 2.46
CA VAL A 135 -7.95 6.27 2.74
C VAL A 135 -9.14 5.51 3.30
N LEU A 136 -9.63 4.52 2.56
CA LEU A 136 -10.74 3.69 2.99
C LEU A 136 -10.27 2.67 4.04
N MET A 137 -10.85 2.72 5.23
CA MET A 137 -10.59 1.78 6.31
C MET A 137 -11.77 0.81 6.44
N ILE A 138 -11.68 -0.36 5.80
CA ILE A 138 -12.66 -1.43 5.97
C ILE A 138 -12.23 -2.31 7.15
N PRO A 139 -13.04 -2.46 8.22
CA PRO A 139 -12.72 -3.37 9.32
C PRO A 139 -12.54 -4.80 8.81
N GLU A 140 -11.46 -5.47 9.22
CA GLU A 140 -11.15 -6.83 8.77
C GLU A 140 -12.28 -7.80 9.12
N GLY A 141 -12.69 -8.65 8.18
CA GLY A 141 -13.64 -9.73 8.41
C GLY A 141 -12.94 -11.04 8.79
N LYS A 142 -13.70 -12.01 9.33
CA LYS A 142 -13.12 -13.35 9.57
C LYS A 142 -13.13 -14.13 8.24
N PRO A 143 -11.99 -14.66 7.76
CA PRO A 143 -11.94 -15.41 6.50
C PRO A 143 -12.97 -16.53 6.43
N LEU A 144 -13.83 -16.52 5.40
CA LEU A 144 -14.79 -17.59 5.13
C LEU A 144 -14.35 -18.42 3.92
N ARG A 145 -14.04 -17.76 2.80
CA ARG A 145 -13.53 -18.38 1.57
C ARG A 145 -12.60 -17.40 0.85
N MET A 146 -11.58 -17.94 0.20
CA MET A 146 -10.57 -17.16 -0.51
C MET A 146 -10.49 -17.61 -1.96
N ASN A 147 -10.30 -16.68 -2.88
CA ASN A 147 -10.12 -16.88 -4.30
C ASN A 147 -11.19 -17.78 -4.96
N VAL A 148 -12.46 -17.46 -4.72
CA VAL A 148 -13.61 -18.23 -5.23
C VAL A 148 -14.02 -17.85 -6.66
N GLY A 149 -13.41 -16.82 -7.24
CA GLY A 149 -13.76 -16.32 -8.57
C GLY A 149 -15.19 -15.75 -8.64
N LYS A 150 -15.80 -15.77 -9.83
CA LYS A 150 -17.07 -15.07 -10.11
C LYS A 150 -18.30 -15.73 -9.49
N ASP A 151 -18.22 -17.02 -9.16
CA ASP A 151 -19.34 -17.82 -8.65
C ASP A 151 -19.44 -17.82 -7.11
N TYR A 152 -19.25 -16.65 -6.49
CA TYR A 152 -19.17 -16.51 -5.03
C TYR A 152 -20.52 -16.44 -4.30
N ARG A 153 -21.63 -16.39 -5.04
CA ARG A 153 -22.97 -16.10 -4.48
C ARG A 153 -23.52 -17.19 -3.54
N GLU A 154 -23.01 -18.41 -3.64
CA GLU A 154 -23.43 -19.52 -2.79
C GLU A 154 -22.95 -19.38 -1.33
N TYR A 155 -21.93 -18.54 -1.08
CA TYR A 155 -21.34 -18.34 0.24
C TYR A 155 -21.92 -17.14 1.01
N LEU A 156 -22.91 -16.44 0.44
CA LEU A 156 -23.47 -15.20 0.99
C LEU A 156 -24.63 -15.47 1.97
N GLU A 157 -24.32 -16.10 3.09
CA GLU A 157 -25.28 -16.37 4.18
C GLU A 157 -25.03 -15.44 5.38
N GLY A 158 -26.09 -14.91 6.00
CA GLY A 158 -25.94 -13.96 7.09
C GLY A 158 -25.33 -12.65 6.62
N CYS A 159 -24.41 -12.08 7.40
CA CYS A 159 -23.71 -10.84 7.04
C CYS A 159 -22.29 -11.17 6.56
N THR A 160 -21.97 -10.81 5.31
CA THR A 160 -20.68 -11.17 4.70
C THR A 160 -20.07 -9.99 3.96
N LEU A 161 -18.77 -9.80 4.09
CA LEU A 161 -17.99 -8.88 3.25
C LEU A 161 -17.42 -9.66 2.07
N VAL A 162 -17.63 -9.14 0.87
CA VAL A 162 -16.99 -9.63 -0.36
C VAL A 162 -15.98 -8.60 -0.80
N GLU A 163 -14.72 -9.02 -0.89
CA GLU A 163 -13.64 -8.22 -1.44
C GLU A 163 -13.28 -8.76 -2.82
N ILE A 164 -13.29 -7.87 -3.81
CA ILE A 164 -12.95 -8.18 -5.19
C ILE A 164 -11.72 -7.37 -5.50
N TYR A 165 -10.60 -8.02 -5.80
CA TYR A 165 -9.39 -7.31 -6.14
C TYR A 165 -8.86 -7.72 -7.51
N LYS A 166 -8.31 -6.74 -8.22
CA LYS A 166 -7.52 -6.93 -9.42
C LYS A 166 -6.28 -6.07 -9.33
N LYS A 167 -5.17 -6.62 -9.77
CA LYS A 167 -3.92 -5.88 -9.93
C LYS A 167 -3.57 -5.88 -11.41
N ASP A 168 -3.57 -4.69 -12.01
CA ASP A 168 -3.11 -4.48 -13.38
C ASP A 168 -1.93 -3.49 -13.40
N GLU A 169 -1.49 -3.09 -14.59
CA GLU A 169 -0.37 -2.16 -14.77
C GLU A 169 -0.63 -0.77 -14.14
N GLU A 170 -1.91 -0.42 -13.95
CA GLU A 170 -2.38 0.84 -13.38
C GLU A 170 -2.44 0.82 -11.84
N GLY A 171 -2.51 -0.35 -11.22
CA GLY A 171 -2.48 -0.51 -9.76
C GLY A 171 -3.49 -1.52 -9.22
N TYR A 172 -3.85 -1.36 -7.95
CA TYR A 172 -4.90 -2.16 -7.33
C TYR A 172 -6.27 -1.50 -7.55
N LYS A 173 -7.19 -2.28 -8.09
CA LYS A 173 -8.63 -1.97 -8.12
C LYS A 173 -9.30 -2.90 -7.12
N LYS A 174 -9.95 -2.33 -6.11
CA LYS A 174 -10.62 -3.10 -5.04
C LYS A 174 -12.09 -2.73 -4.96
N GLY A 175 -12.95 -3.74 -4.93
CA GLY A 175 -14.38 -3.61 -4.69
C GLY A 175 -14.73 -4.24 -3.35
N TYR A 176 -15.45 -3.51 -2.52
CA TYR A 176 -15.96 -3.98 -1.24
C TYR A 176 -17.48 -3.97 -1.30
N VAL A 177 -18.11 -5.13 -1.07
CA VAL A 177 -19.57 -5.24 -1.00
C VAL A 177 -19.95 -6.01 0.24
N VAL A 178 -20.73 -5.39 1.12
CA VAL A 178 -21.32 -6.08 2.26
C VAL A 178 -22.69 -6.59 1.85
N TYR A 179 -22.93 -7.87 2.08
CA TYR A 179 -24.21 -8.54 1.86
C TYR A 179 -24.87 -8.90 3.18
N LYS A 180 -26.21 -8.86 3.19
CA LYS A 180 -27.08 -9.51 4.16
C LYS A 180 -27.96 -10.49 3.41
N ASP A 181 -27.79 -11.79 3.65
CA ASP A 181 -28.58 -12.88 3.03
C ASP A 181 -28.72 -12.69 1.50
N LYS A 182 -27.58 -12.62 0.81
CA LYS A 182 -27.45 -12.39 -0.66
C LYS A 182 -27.87 -11.00 -1.16
N THR A 183 -28.38 -10.12 -0.30
CA THR A 183 -28.75 -8.75 -0.67
C THR A 183 -27.59 -7.80 -0.38
N PRO A 184 -27.03 -7.07 -1.37
CA PRO A 184 -25.98 -6.10 -1.12
C PRO A 184 -26.57 -4.91 -0.34
N ILE A 185 -25.95 -4.57 0.79
CA ILE A 185 -26.39 -3.51 1.69
C ILE A 185 -25.41 -2.32 1.70
N LEU A 186 -24.11 -2.57 1.55
CA LEU A 186 -23.08 -1.53 1.47
C LEU A 186 -22.15 -1.80 0.28
N ALA A 187 -21.65 -0.73 -0.35
CA ALA A 187 -20.61 -0.86 -1.37
C ALA A 187 -19.59 0.29 -1.36
N ALA A 188 -18.34 -0.04 -1.62
CA ALA A 188 -17.27 0.90 -1.91
C ALA A 188 -16.34 0.35 -3.01
N TYR A 189 -15.77 1.23 -3.82
CA TYR A 189 -14.80 0.89 -4.85
C TYR A 189 -13.58 1.79 -4.71
N GLU A 190 -12.39 1.20 -4.67
CA GLU A 190 -11.12 1.87 -4.47
C GLU A 190 -10.24 1.67 -5.71
N CYS A 191 -9.70 2.77 -6.24
CA CYS A 191 -8.78 2.78 -7.36
C CYS A 191 -7.82 3.96 -7.22
N ASN A 192 -6.51 3.71 -7.28
CA ASN A 192 -5.48 4.76 -7.25
C ASN A 192 -5.61 5.75 -6.07
N GLY A 193 -5.93 5.24 -4.86
CA GLY A 193 -6.10 6.07 -3.66
C GLY A 193 -7.40 6.88 -3.60
N LYS A 194 -8.29 6.70 -4.59
CA LYS A 194 -9.60 7.33 -4.64
C LYS A 194 -10.71 6.32 -4.40
N VAL A 195 -11.82 6.79 -3.81
CA VAL A 195 -12.92 5.94 -3.38
C VAL A 195 -14.25 6.40 -3.97
N LEU A 196 -15.05 5.46 -4.45
CA LEU A 196 -16.48 5.62 -4.75
C LEU A 196 -17.31 4.84 -3.73
N PHE A 197 -18.53 5.30 -3.51
CA PHE A 197 -19.45 4.69 -2.58
C PHE A 197 -20.81 4.37 -3.20
N GLY A 198 -21.54 3.45 -2.57
CA GLY A 198 -22.93 3.18 -2.86
C GLY A 198 -23.17 2.68 -4.29
N LYS A 199 -24.21 3.21 -4.94
CA LYS A 199 -24.65 2.74 -6.27
C LYS A 199 -23.59 2.94 -7.35
N GLU A 200 -22.83 4.02 -7.28
CA GLU A 200 -21.74 4.30 -8.21
C GLU A 200 -20.59 3.31 -8.05
N ALA A 201 -20.24 2.95 -6.79
CA ALA A 201 -19.30 1.86 -6.54
C ALA A 201 -19.81 0.54 -7.14
N CYS A 202 -21.10 0.22 -7.01
CA CYS A 202 -21.66 -0.99 -7.62
C CYS A 202 -21.50 -1.03 -9.16
N LYS A 203 -21.58 0.11 -9.86
CA LYS A 203 -21.34 0.16 -11.31
C LYS A 203 -19.90 -0.26 -11.63
N MET A 204 -18.92 0.30 -10.93
CA MET A 204 -17.51 -0.02 -11.13
C MET A 204 -17.16 -1.46 -10.73
N ILE A 205 -17.74 -1.96 -9.64
CA ILE A 205 -17.53 -3.34 -9.19
C ILE A 205 -18.08 -4.35 -10.20
N LYS A 206 -19.21 -4.05 -10.86
CA LYS A 206 -19.73 -4.90 -11.94
C LYS A 206 -18.75 -4.97 -13.12
N LYS A 207 -18.21 -3.83 -13.56
CA LYS A 207 -17.16 -3.78 -14.60
C LYS A 207 -15.91 -4.55 -14.17
N LEU A 208 -15.52 -4.45 -12.89
CA LEU A 208 -14.40 -5.20 -12.34
C LEU A 208 -14.65 -6.71 -12.45
N LEU A 209 -15.84 -7.18 -12.08
CA LEU A 209 -16.24 -8.59 -12.16
C LEU A 209 -16.27 -9.17 -13.58
N GLU A 210 -16.31 -8.35 -14.62
CA GLU A 210 -16.22 -8.79 -16.01
C GLU A 210 -14.79 -9.20 -16.40
N SER A 211 -13.78 -8.71 -15.69
CA SER A 211 -12.38 -9.06 -15.93
C SER A 211 -12.09 -10.56 -15.68
N PRO A 212 -11.21 -11.19 -16.47
CA PRO A 212 -10.88 -12.62 -16.33
C PRO A 212 -9.91 -12.93 -15.18
N ASP A 213 -9.20 -11.92 -14.69
CA ASP A 213 -8.04 -11.97 -13.79
C ASP A 213 -8.31 -11.35 -12.41
N ILE A 214 -9.56 -11.45 -11.95
CA ILE A 214 -9.97 -10.99 -10.62
C ILE A 214 -9.72 -12.07 -9.57
N VAL A 215 -9.57 -11.63 -8.34
CA VAL A 215 -9.68 -12.47 -7.15
C VAL A 215 -10.85 -11.99 -6.31
N VAL A 216 -11.58 -12.94 -5.75
CA VAL A 216 -12.74 -12.68 -4.90
C VAL A 216 -12.57 -13.43 -3.60
N ASP A 217 -12.54 -12.69 -2.51
CA ASP A 217 -12.41 -13.17 -1.14
C ASP A 217 -13.69 -12.83 -0.36
N ILE A 218 -14.07 -13.73 0.54
CA ILE A 218 -15.31 -13.65 1.31
C ILE A 218 -14.97 -13.79 2.79
N PHE A 219 -15.52 -12.87 3.56
CA PHE A 219 -15.34 -12.80 4.99
C PHE A 219 -16.69 -12.81 5.71
N GLU A 220 -16.75 -13.51 6.83
CA GLU A 220 -17.81 -13.40 7.81
C GLU A 220 -17.75 -12.01 8.47
N TYR A 221 -18.90 -11.34 8.48
CA TYR A 221 -19.09 -9.99 9.00
C TYR A 221 -20.19 -9.97 10.06
N ASN A 222 -20.19 -8.94 10.92
CA ASN A 222 -21.20 -8.80 11.97
C ASN A 222 -21.85 -7.41 11.92
N ARG A 223 -22.95 -7.24 12.65
CA ARG A 223 -23.71 -5.98 12.65
C ARG A 223 -22.91 -4.80 13.19
N ASP A 224 -22.02 -5.02 14.16
CA ASP A 224 -21.19 -3.95 14.73
C ASP A 224 -20.22 -3.37 13.68
N LYS A 225 -19.59 -4.21 12.86
CA LYS A 225 -18.73 -3.77 11.76
C LYS A 225 -19.50 -3.01 10.68
N VAL A 226 -20.73 -3.46 10.38
CA VAL A 226 -21.65 -2.73 9.48
C VAL A 226 -22.00 -1.36 10.05
N ARG A 227 -22.25 -1.26 11.36
CA ARG A 227 -22.52 0.01 12.04
C ARG A 227 -21.32 0.96 11.94
N ILE A 228 -20.11 0.47 12.21
CA ILE A 228 -18.88 1.26 12.06
C ILE A 228 -18.78 1.82 10.64
N LEU A 229 -18.97 0.97 9.61
CA LEU A 229 -18.91 1.43 8.21
C LEU A 229 -19.96 2.51 7.90
N LEU A 230 -21.16 2.42 8.46
CA LEU A 230 -22.21 3.43 8.28
C LEU A 230 -21.95 4.73 9.03
N GLU A 231 -21.27 4.67 10.17
CA GLU A 231 -20.88 5.84 10.96
C GLU A 231 -19.76 6.63 10.27
N TYR A 232 -18.73 5.95 9.78
CA TYR A 232 -17.59 6.57 9.12
C TYR A 232 -17.84 6.88 7.63
N TYR A 233 -18.59 6.01 6.94
CA TYR A 233 -18.82 6.09 5.50
C TYR A 233 -20.32 5.89 5.16
N PRO A 234 -21.22 6.79 5.60
CA PRO A 234 -22.66 6.65 5.38
C PRO A 234 -23.05 6.50 3.90
N GLN A 235 -22.22 7.04 3.00
CA GLN A 235 -22.43 7.00 1.55
C GLN A 235 -22.28 5.58 0.97
N MET A 236 -21.72 4.63 1.73
CA MET A 236 -21.66 3.23 1.32
C MET A 236 -23.06 2.59 1.22
N ALA A 237 -24.06 3.13 1.92
CA ALA A 237 -25.38 2.54 2.01
C ALA A 237 -26.08 2.42 0.63
N LEU A 238 -26.61 1.23 0.35
CA LEU A 238 -27.39 0.95 -0.86
C LEU A 238 -28.91 0.97 -0.63
N VAL A 239 -29.32 0.95 0.63
CA VAL A 239 -30.72 0.94 1.05
C VAL A 239 -30.90 1.97 2.16
N ASP A 240 -31.87 2.87 2.01
CA ASP A 240 -32.09 4.01 2.92
C ASP A 240 -32.46 3.57 4.35
N ASN A 241 -32.97 2.35 4.51
CA ASN A 241 -33.45 1.76 5.77
C ASN A 241 -32.40 0.97 6.57
N ILE A 242 -31.09 1.05 6.28
CA ILE A 242 -30.10 0.30 7.09
C ILE A 242 -29.92 0.94 8.48
N LYS A 243 -30.23 2.24 8.62
CA LYS A 243 -30.19 2.96 9.92
C LYS A 243 -31.17 2.38 10.96
N SER A 244 -32.24 1.68 10.56
CA SER A 244 -33.19 1.06 11.50
C SER A 244 -32.74 -0.32 12.01
N MET A 245 -31.63 -0.89 11.51
CA MET A 245 -31.06 -2.12 12.09
C MET A 245 -30.47 -1.94 13.51
N GLY A 246 -30.50 -0.69 14.04
CA GLY A 246 -30.16 -0.35 15.42
C GLY A 246 -31.35 -0.28 16.40
N GLN A 247 -32.59 -0.52 15.96
CA GLN A 247 -33.75 -0.51 16.85
C GLN A 247 -34.71 -1.66 16.52
N GLU A 248 -34.37 -2.86 16.97
CA GLU A 248 -35.38 -3.86 17.33
C GLU A 248 -34.93 -4.55 18.62
N GLU A 249 -35.33 -3.95 19.74
CA GLU A 249 -35.95 -4.65 20.87
C GLU A 249 -36.68 -3.60 21.73
N GLY A 250 -38.01 -3.52 21.57
CA GLY A 250 -38.92 -2.97 22.58
C GLY A 250 -39.83 -1.79 22.17
N ALA A 251 -41.12 -2.11 22.05
CA ALA A 251 -42.32 -1.28 22.25
C ALA A 251 -42.97 -0.53 21.05
N GLU A 252 -44.01 -1.18 20.53
CA GLU A 252 -45.33 -0.72 20.05
C GLU A 252 -45.62 0.78 19.75
N THR A 253 -46.18 0.97 18.53
CA THR A 253 -47.25 1.91 18.09
C THR A 253 -47.02 3.42 18.30
N THR A 254 -47.21 4.31 17.31
CA THR A 254 -48.46 4.56 16.57
C THR A 254 -48.17 5.47 15.36
N GLU A 255 -48.92 5.32 14.28
CA GLU A 255 -48.96 6.21 13.10
C GLU A 255 -49.44 7.62 13.45
N GLU A 256 -48.92 8.65 12.77
CA GLU A 256 -49.73 9.76 12.21
C GLU A 256 -48.91 10.60 11.21
N GLU A 257 -49.49 10.81 10.03
CA GLU A 257 -49.07 11.76 9.00
C GLU A 257 -49.36 13.20 9.45
N THR A 258 -48.52 14.19 9.09
CA THR A 258 -48.89 15.40 8.31
C THR A 258 -47.80 16.48 8.26
N GLU A 259 -47.61 16.98 7.02
CA GLU A 259 -47.36 18.36 6.56
C GLU A 259 -46.40 19.32 7.28
N GLY A 260 -45.33 19.65 6.53
CA GLY A 260 -44.78 20.98 6.23
C GLY A 260 -44.77 22.10 7.28
N GLU A 261 -43.56 22.60 7.59
CA GLU A 261 -43.31 24.03 7.77
C GLU A 261 -41.81 24.35 7.61
N THR A 262 -41.54 25.35 6.77
CA THR A 262 -40.25 26.05 6.63
C THR A 262 -39.83 26.69 7.95
N ALA A 263 -38.57 26.52 8.36
CA ALA A 263 -37.97 27.26 9.46
C ALA A 263 -36.51 27.63 9.15
N GLU A 264 -36.19 28.85 9.56
CA GLU A 264 -35.08 29.69 9.14
C GLU A 264 -33.72 29.22 9.70
N GLU A 265 -32.65 29.53 8.95
CA GLU A 265 -31.26 29.35 9.39
C GLU A 265 -30.94 30.30 10.54
N GLU A 266 -30.94 29.79 11.78
CA GLU A 266 -30.21 30.43 12.88
C GLU A 266 -28.82 29.78 13.00
N GLU A 267 -27.76 30.58 12.81
CA GLU A 267 -26.39 30.20 13.12
C GLU A 267 -26.25 29.93 14.63
N ILE A 268 -26.33 28.67 15.03
CA ILE A 268 -26.00 28.24 16.39
C ILE A 268 -24.48 28.17 16.49
N ILE A 269 -23.87 29.14 17.17
CA ILE A 269 -22.48 29.03 17.63
C ILE A 269 -22.43 27.94 18.70
N LEU A 270 -22.14 26.72 18.27
CA LEU A 270 -22.13 25.53 19.12
C LEU A 270 -20.82 25.45 19.91
N ASP A 271 -20.92 25.51 21.24
CA ASP A 271 -19.80 25.34 22.16
C ASP A 271 -19.25 23.90 22.09
N LYS A 272 -17.93 23.77 22.05
CA LYS A 272 -17.20 22.51 21.78
C LYS A 272 -17.60 21.40 22.76
N GLU A 273 -17.84 21.75 24.02
CA GLU A 273 -18.19 20.78 25.07
C GLU A 273 -19.64 20.30 24.95
N GLU A 274 -20.57 21.17 24.50
CA GLU A 274 -21.95 20.77 24.21
C GLU A 274 -22.04 19.91 22.94
N LEU A 275 -21.20 20.18 21.94
CA LEU A 275 -21.08 19.32 20.75
C LEU A 275 -20.58 17.93 21.11
N LEU A 276 -19.51 17.83 21.90
CA LEU A 276 -18.95 16.54 22.31
C LEU A 276 -19.94 15.72 23.14
N LYS A 277 -20.73 16.37 24.01
CA LYS A 277 -21.83 15.73 24.74
C LYS A 277 -22.98 15.31 23.84
N LYS A 278 -23.42 16.16 22.90
CA LYS A 278 -24.49 15.83 21.94
C LYS A 278 -24.09 14.70 20.99
N LEU A 279 -22.82 14.65 20.60
CA LEU A 279 -22.26 13.63 19.70
C LEU A 279 -21.81 12.37 20.45
N ASN A 280 -21.92 12.34 21.79
CA ASN A 280 -21.54 11.22 22.63
C ASN A 280 -20.07 10.78 22.43
N VAL A 281 -19.19 11.72 22.10
CA VAL A 281 -17.75 11.49 21.83
C VAL A 281 -16.96 11.78 23.10
N THR A 282 -16.35 10.75 23.67
CA THR A 282 -15.36 10.88 24.74
C THR A 282 -13.97 11.11 24.15
N LEU A 283 -13.21 12.03 24.74
CA LEU A 283 -11.80 12.18 24.40
C LEU A 283 -11.06 10.87 24.69
N PRO A 284 -10.10 10.44 23.85
CA PRO A 284 -9.29 9.26 24.13
C PRO A 284 -8.58 9.46 25.48
N ASP A 285 -8.69 8.48 26.35
CA ASP A 285 -7.94 8.47 27.59
C ASP A 285 -6.46 8.14 27.34
N GLU A 286 -5.62 8.39 28.34
CA GLU A 286 -4.17 8.14 28.25
C GLU A 286 -3.85 6.68 27.91
N GLU A 287 -4.69 5.74 28.36
CA GLU A 287 -4.57 4.31 28.06
C GLU A 287 -4.84 4.02 26.58
N SER A 288 -5.85 4.65 25.99
CA SER A 288 -6.14 4.56 24.55
C SER A 288 -4.99 5.14 23.72
N ILE A 289 -4.39 6.24 24.17
CA ILE A 289 -3.23 6.86 23.50
C ILE A 289 -2.01 5.93 23.59
N GLU A 290 -1.72 5.36 24.76
CA GLU A 290 -0.61 4.40 24.92
C GLU A 290 -0.79 3.14 24.09
N ASN A 291 -2.01 2.61 23.99
CA ASN A 291 -2.31 1.43 23.20
C ASN A 291 -2.16 1.69 21.69
N ILE A 292 -2.58 2.87 21.21
CA ILE A 292 -2.34 3.28 19.83
C ILE A 292 -0.84 3.40 19.56
N ILE A 293 -0.08 4.04 20.46
CA ILE A 293 1.36 4.16 20.33
C ILE A 293 2.01 2.76 20.28
N LYS A 294 1.68 1.85 21.19
CA LYS A 294 2.20 0.47 21.19
C LYS A 294 1.89 -0.27 19.90
N SER A 295 0.67 -0.14 19.37
CA SER A 295 0.25 -0.81 18.12
C SER A 295 1.02 -0.36 16.88
N ILE A 296 1.64 0.83 16.90
CA ILE A 296 2.45 1.36 15.80
C ILE A 296 3.91 0.88 15.87
N PHE A 297 4.41 0.57 17.07
CA PHE A 297 5.81 0.17 17.30
C PHE A 297 6.01 -1.35 17.45
N GLU A 298 4.92 -2.11 17.67
CA GLU A 298 4.96 -3.57 17.66
C GLU A 298 5.00 -4.10 16.22
N PRO A 299 6.02 -4.92 15.86
CA PRO A 299 6.08 -5.55 14.55
C PRO A 299 4.91 -6.52 14.38
N SER A 300 4.34 -6.51 13.19
CA SER A 300 3.29 -7.45 12.79
C SER A 300 3.79 -8.89 12.78
N TYR A 301 2.86 -9.84 12.83
CA TYR A 301 3.18 -11.26 12.70
C TYR A 301 3.93 -11.56 11.39
N GLU A 302 3.58 -10.88 10.29
CA GLU A 302 4.23 -11.08 8.99
C GLU A 302 5.69 -10.59 8.99
N GLU A 303 5.99 -9.47 9.66
CA GLU A 303 7.34 -8.97 9.82
C GLU A 303 8.20 -9.91 10.68
N LEU A 304 7.66 -10.39 11.80
CA LEU A 304 8.32 -11.38 12.66
C LEU A 304 8.58 -12.69 11.92
N GLU A 305 7.60 -13.16 11.13
CA GLU A 305 7.72 -14.38 10.31
C GLU A 305 8.73 -14.19 9.16
N GLY A 306 8.82 -12.99 8.59
CA GLY A 306 9.82 -12.63 7.60
C GLY A 306 11.25 -12.69 8.18
N ILE A 307 11.45 -12.11 9.36
CA ILE A 307 12.73 -12.18 10.09
C ILE A 307 13.07 -13.64 10.42
N ARG A 308 12.09 -14.40 10.92
CA ARG A 308 12.25 -15.84 11.24
C ARG A 308 12.74 -16.61 10.02
N LYS A 309 12.11 -16.46 8.87
CA LYS A 309 12.48 -17.18 7.63
C LYS A 309 13.89 -16.83 7.15
N ASP A 310 14.25 -15.54 7.12
CA ASP A 310 15.58 -15.12 6.67
C ASP A 310 16.69 -15.64 7.60
N LEU A 311 16.49 -15.57 8.92
CA LEU A 311 17.42 -16.14 9.89
C LEU A 311 17.50 -17.66 9.77
N GLU A 312 16.37 -18.34 9.60
CA GLU A 312 16.32 -19.79 9.40
C GLU A 312 17.12 -20.21 8.16
N GLU A 313 16.94 -19.51 7.03
CA GLU A 313 17.69 -19.79 5.79
C GLU A 313 19.21 -19.60 5.97
N LYS A 314 19.63 -18.54 6.66
CA LYS A 314 21.05 -18.27 6.94
C LYS A 314 21.67 -19.34 7.84
N ILE A 315 20.98 -19.72 8.91
CA ILE A 315 21.44 -20.74 9.87
C ILE A 315 21.49 -22.12 9.20
N VAL A 316 20.45 -22.50 8.45
CA VAL A 316 20.40 -23.75 7.69
C VAL A 316 21.54 -23.80 6.67
N SER A 317 21.83 -22.69 5.99
CA SER A 317 22.93 -22.60 5.02
C SER A 317 24.30 -22.74 5.68
N TYR A 318 24.51 -22.12 6.84
CA TYR A 318 25.71 -22.29 7.66
C TYR A 318 25.90 -23.77 8.05
N LEU A 319 24.88 -24.41 8.63
CA LEU A 319 24.95 -25.80 9.10
C LEU A 319 25.19 -26.80 7.97
N LYS A 320 24.61 -26.58 6.78
CA LYS A 320 24.89 -27.41 5.57
C LYS A 320 26.34 -27.36 5.12
N ASN A 321 27.02 -26.24 5.34
CA ASN A 321 28.42 -26.06 4.95
C ASN A 321 29.40 -26.71 5.95
N CYS A 322 28.94 -27.11 7.14
CA CYS A 322 29.73 -27.81 8.15
C CYS A 322 29.92 -29.29 7.77
N LYS A 323 31.11 -29.64 7.27
CA LYS A 323 31.49 -31.03 6.88
C LYS A 323 31.45 -32.06 8.02
N GLU A 324 31.27 -31.59 9.25
CA GLU A 324 31.20 -32.39 10.48
C GLU A 324 29.78 -32.80 10.83
N ILE A 325 28.77 -32.22 10.17
CA ILE A 325 27.35 -32.46 10.40
C ILE A 325 26.82 -33.41 9.32
N GLU A 326 26.15 -34.50 9.72
CA GLU A 326 25.44 -35.41 8.81
C GLU A 326 24.00 -34.94 8.58
N ASP A 327 23.32 -34.56 9.66
CA ASP A 327 21.92 -34.15 9.66
C ASP A 327 21.68 -33.15 10.80
N PHE A 328 20.68 -32.31 10.67
CA PHE A 328 20.34 -31.33 11.69
C PHE A 328 18.87 -30.94 11.65
N LYS A 329 18.35 -30.50 12.81
CA LYS A 329 17.03 -29.89 12.94
C LYS A 329 17.17 -28.53 13.60
N VAL A 330 16.64 -27.50 12.96
CA VAL A 330 16.54 -26.14 13.50
C VAL A 330 15.09 -25.89 13.88
N ASP A 331 14.87 -25.36 15.07
CA ASP A 331 13.59 -24.85 15.56
C ASP A 331 13.83 -23.41 15.99
N LEU A 332 13.22 -22.47 15.27
CA LEU A 332 13.50 -21.04 15.37
C LEU A 332 12.18 -20.29 15.59
N GLU A 333 12.16 -19.47 16.63
CA GLU A 333 11.05 -18.60 16.98
C GLU A 333 11.57 -17.18 17.16
N VAL A 334 10.93 -16.21 16.49
CA VAL A 334 11.22 -14.79 16.62
C VAL A 334 9.97 -14.11 17.17
N TYR A 335 10.12 -13.33 18.24
CA TYR A 335 9.02 -12.66 18.91
C TYR A 335 9.42 -11.29 19.41
N TYR A 336 8.42 -10.43 19.60
CA TYR A 336 8.61 -9.09 20.13
C TYR A 336 8.06 -8.97 21.55
N ARG A 337 8.86 -8.41 22.46
CA ARG A 337 8.44 -8.10 23.84
C ARG A 337 9.24 -6.93 24.38
N GLU A 338 8.89 -5.71 23.97
CA GLU A 338 9.68 -4.49 24.23
C GLU A 338 11.11 -4.54 23.62
N GLY A 339 11.25 -5.32 22.54
CA GLY A 339 12.52 -5.65 21.89
C GLY A 339 12.37 -6.93 21.06
N TYR A 340 13.30 -7.16 20.12
CA TYR A 340 13.29 -8.37 19.30
C TYR A 340 14.06 -9.48 20.00
N TYR A 341 13.46 -10.67 20.06
CA TYR A 341 14.05 -11.86 20.67
C TYR A 341 14.01 -13.02 19.69
N CYS A 342 15.04 -13.86 19.74
CA CYS A 342 15.16 -15.04 18.91
C CYS A 342 15.50 -16.26 19.77
N ASN A 343 14.58 -17.22 19.87
CA ASN A 343 14.83 -18.52 20.45
C ASN A 343 15.22 -19.50 19.33
N CYS A 344 16.43 -20.05 19.40
CA CYS A 344 16.93 -21.01 18.43
C CYS A 344 17.36 -22.30 19.12
N LYS A 345 16.70 -23.42 18.78
CA LYS A 345 17.05 -24.76 19.24
C LYS A 345 17.55 -25.59 18.08
N ILE A 346 18.73 -26.16 18.23
CA ILE A 346 19.41 -26.87 17.15
C ILE A 346 19.81 -28.25 17.64
N LYS A 347 19.33 -29.28 16.94
CA LYS A 347 19.74 -30.66 17.16
C LYS A 347 20.66 -31.09 16.03
N ILE A 348 21.86 -31.55 16.36
CA ILE A 348 22.91 -31.84 15.39
C ILE A 348 23.31 -33.31 15.49
N LYS A 349 23.27 -34.00 14.34
CA LYS A 349 23.76 -35.35 14.19
C LYS A 349 25.16 -35.33 13.57
N PRO A 350 26.21 -35.79 14.28
CA PRO A 350 27.57 -35.76 13.75
C PRO A 350 27.80 -36.72 12.59
N ALA A 351 28.64 -36.30 11.64
CA ALA A 351 29.12 -37.13 10.55
C ALA A 351 30.08 -38.22 11.07
N SER A 352 29.84 -39.46 10.62
CA SER A 352 30.69 -40.60 10.93
C SER A 352 32.06 -40.47 10.26
N LEU A 353 33.15 -40.70 11.00
CA LEU A 353 34.53 -40.63 10.47
C LEU A 353 34.89 -41.80 9.54
N PHE A 354 34.21 -42.95 9.64
CA PHE A 354 34.54 -44.14 8.85
C PHE A 354 33.28 -44.93 8.50
N LYS A 355 32.89 -44.94 7.22
CA LYS A 355 31.89 -45.88 6.67
C LYS A 355 32.42 -47.34 6.60
N LEU A 356 33.63 -47.64 7.09
CA LEU A 356 34.34 -48.89 6.79
C LEU A 356 34.87 -49.72 7.97
N ILE A 357 34.63 -49.35 9.24
CA ILE A 357 35.05 -50.19 10.38
C ILE A 357 33.84 -50.62 11.21
N LEU A 358 33.54 -51.90 11.03
CA LEU A 358 32.53 -52.71 11.69
C LEU A 358 32.80 -52.88 13.19
N TYR A 359 31.72 -52.79 13.99
CA TYR A 359 31.55 -53.28 15.36
C TYR A 359 32.45 -52.68 16.49
N ARG A 360 31.77 -52.00 17.44
CA ARG A 360 32.20 -51.64 18.82
C ARG A 360 32.90 -50.29 19.09
N GLY A 361 32.51 -49.23 18.38
CA GLY A 361 32.73 -47.86 18.85
C GLY A 361 32.66 -46.88 17.70
N ARG A 362 31.51 -46.20 17.52
CA ARG A 362 31.38 -45.19 16.48
C ARG A 362 32.25 -43.99 16.86
N LEU A 363 33.34 -43.79 16.15
CA LEU A 363 34.11 -42.56 16.19
C LEU A 363 33.39 -41.54 15.29
N PHE A 364 32.73 -40.57 15.92
CA PHE A 364 32.11 -39.44 15.25
C PHE A 364 33.12 -38.30 15.09
N LYS A 365 32.96 -37.47 14.07
CA LYS A 365 33.69 -36.19 14.02
C LYS A 365 33.33 -35.40 15.28
N SER A 366 34.32 -34.87 15.99
CA SER A 366 34.10 -34.00 17.14
C SER A 366 33.43 -32.72 16.67
N ILE A 367 32.23 -32.46 17.18
CA ILE A 367 31.51 -31.19 16.94
C ILE A 367 31.73 -30.30 18.16
N ASP A 368 32.18 -29.09 17.91
CA ASP A 368 32.27 -28.04 18.92
C ASP A 368 30.93 -27.28 18.97
N GLY A 369 30.06 -27.69 19.90
CA GLY A 369 28.74 -27.08 20.08
C GLY A 369 28.80 -25.61 20.50
N GLU A 370 29.84 -25.21 21.25
CA GLU A 370 30.04 -23.81 21.67
C GLU A 370 30.46 -22.94 20.48
N LYS A 371 31.31 -23.47 19.60
CA LYS A 371 31.65 -22.78 18.35
C LYS A 371 30.41 -22.59 17.47
N ILE A 372 29.60 -23.63 17.30
CA ILE A 372 28.36 -23.53 16.50
C ILE A 372 27.41 -22.51 17.12
N LYS A 373 27.23 -22.54 18.45
CA LYS A 373 26.42 -21.57 19.16
C LYS A 373 26.89 -20.14 18.88
N LYS A 374 28.18 -19.87 19.03
CA LYS A 374 28.77 -18.55 18.78
C LYS A 374 28.62 -18.08 17.33
N ASP A 375 28.89 -18.96 16.37
CA ASP A 375 28.77 -18.61 14.95
C ASP A 375 27.32 -18.24 14.59
N ILE A 376 26.33 -18.85 15.26
CA ILE A 376 24.90 -18.56 15.06
C ILE A 376 24.49 -17.28 15.81
N GLU A 377 25.04 -17.02 17.00
CA GLU A 377 24.90 -15.73 17.68
C GLU A 377 25.43 -14.58 16.79
N ASP A 378 26.57 -14.79 16.13
CA ASP A 378 27.16 -13.82 15.19
C ASP A 378 26.26 -13.60 13.96
N ILE A 379 25.63 -14.66 13.42
CA ILE A 379 24.67 -14.54 12.30
C ILE A 379 23.46 -13.69 12.71
N ILE A 380 22.91 -13.91 13.90
CA ILE A 380 21.75 -13.16 14.41
C ILE A 380 22.15 -11.70 14.72
N SER A 381 23.32 -11.48 15.30
CA SER A 381 23.82 -10.15 15.69
C SER A 381 24.20 -9.26 14.49
N GLN A 382 24.40 -9.84 13.31
CA GLN A 382 24.65 -9.10 12.06
C GLN A 382 23.37 -8.61 11.38
N TYR A 383 22.19 -8.94 11.92
CA TYR A 383 20.94 -8.43 11.41
C TYR A 383 20.83 -6.91 11.60
N VAL A 384 20.10 -6.22 10.71
CA VAL A 384 19.98 -4.75 10.73
C VAL A 384 19.28 -4.25 12.00
N ILE A 385 18.43 -5.10 12.57
CA ILE A 385 17.69 -4.86 13.81
C ILE A 385 18.44 -5.59 14.93
N ASP A 386 18.54 -4.95 16.09
CA ASP A 386 19.11 -5.57 17.29
C ASP A 386 18.17 -6.66 17.80
N ILE A 387 18.63 -7.92 17.73
CA ILE A 387 17.87 -9.12 18.11
C ILE A 387 18.63 -9.82 19.22
N HIS A 388 17.98 -10.02 20.37
CA HIS A 388 18.56 -10.76 21.49
C HIS A 388 18.51 -12.27 21.23
N PRO A 389 19.66 -12.95 21.03
CA PRO A 389 19.68 -14.37 20.71
C PRO A 389 19.64 -15.23 21.98
N ASN A 390 18.87 -16.31 21.95
CA ASN A 390 18.87 -17.38 22.95
C ASN A 390 19.03 -18.72 22.22
N ILE A 391 20.26 -19.25 22.23
CA ILE A 391 20.64 -20.38 21.38
C ILE A 391 20.99 -21.60 22.22
N GLU A 392 20.32 -22.71 21.91
CA GLU A 392 20.53 -24.03 22.52
C GLU A 392 20.97 -25.02 21.43
N VAL A 393 22.15 -25.63 21.63
CA VAL A 393 22.72 -26.61 20.70
C VAL A 393 22.83 -27.96 21.41
N GLU A 394 22.14 -28.97 20.86
CA GLU A 394 22.12 -30.34 21.35
C GLU A 394 22.75 -31.28 20.31
N ILE A 395 23.73 -32.08 20.72
CA ILE A 395 24.35 -33.10 19.85
C ILE A 395 23.68 -34.45 20.14
N VAL A 396 23.08 -35.06 19.11
CA VAL A 396 22.24 -36.27 19.19
C VAL A 396 22.77 -37.48 18.43
#